data_AF-A0A7X8QMC7-F1
#
_entry.id   AF-A0A7X8QMC7-F1
#
_cell.length_a   1.000
_cell.length_b   1.000
_cell.length_c   1.000
_cell.angle_alpha   90.00
_cell.angle_beta   90.00
_cell.angle_gamma   90.00
#
_symmetry.space_group_name_H-M   'P 1'
#
loop_
_entity.id
_entity.type
_entity.pdbx_description
1 polymer ?
#
loop_
_entity_poly.entity_id
_entity_poly.type
_entity_poly.pdbx_seq_one_letter_code
_entity_poly.pdbx_strand_id
1 'polypeptide(L)'
;MDNKKLIENKVKSLGYLIGCYNSEMEKVSKEELEKVLEALDFADHTDVSIFINKKEYIVEIATVDDEIDFNIMSKQEYASTYGRM
;
A
#
# COMPACT_ATOMS: atom_id res chain seq x y z
N MET A 1 -11.63 -1.63 12.49
CA MET A 1 -11.12 -2.62 11.51
C MET A 1 -9.62 -2.62 11.69
N ASP A 2 -8.97 -3.77 11.58
CA ASP A 2 -7.51 -3.88 11.68
C ASP A 2 -7.00 -4.09 10.26
N ASN A 3 -6.56 -3.02 9.62
CA ASN A 3 -6.19 -3.06 8.21
C ASN A 3 -4.90 -3.86 8.04
N LYS A 4 -3.95 -3.73 8.97
CA LYS A 4 -2.74 -4.54 9.00
C LYS A 4 -3.05 -6.02 8.97
N LYS A 5 -4.00 -6.51 9.78
CA LYS A 5 -4.36 -7.94 9.78
C LYS A 5 -4.90 -8.41 8.42
N LEU A 6 -5.67 -7.59 7.73
CA LEU A 6 -6.19 -7.94 6.39
C LEU A 6 -5.06 -8.01 5.36
N ILE A 7 -4.15 -7.03 5.38
CA ILE A 7 -2.98 -6.99 4.52
C ILE A 7 -2.06 -8.18 4.81
N GLU A 8 -1.73 -8.44 6.07
CA GLU A 8 -0.90 -9.58 6.48
C GLU A 8 -1.47 -10.92 6.01
N ASN A 9 -2.79 -11.11 6.12
CA ASN A 9 -3.42 -12.35 5.65
C ASN A 9 -3.28 -12.51 4.13
N LYS A 10 -3.46 -11.42 3.37
CA LYS A 10 -3.30 -11.43 1.92
C LYS A 10 -1.85 -11.69 1.52
N VAL A 11 -0.90 -10.95 2.09
CA VAL A 11 0.55 -11.12 1.86
C VAL A 11 0.99 -12.56 2.17
N LYS A 12 0.57 -13.11 3.32
CA LYS A 12 0.84 -14.52 3.67
C LYS A 12 0.21 -15.52 2.70
N SER A 13 -1.00 -15.24 2.20
CA SER A 13 -1.65 -16.12 1.21
C SER A 13 -0.91 -16.15 -0.13
N LEU A 14 -0.13 -15.11 -0.42
CA LEU A 14 0.73 -15.01 -1.60
C LEU A 14 2.13 -15.64 -1.38
N GLY A 15 2.44 -16.10 -0.16
CA GLY A 15 3.73 -16.71 0.17
C GLY A 15 4.81 -15.73 0.64
N TYR A 16 4.43 -14.48 0.94
CA TYR A 16 5.35 -13.43 1.40
C TYR A 16 5.17 -13.11 2.90
N LEU A 17 6.12 -12.35 3.44
CA LEU A 17 6.07 -11.72 4.75
C LEU A 17 5.75 -10.22 4.62
N ILE A 18 5.22 -9.62 5.68
CA ILE A 18 5.06 -8.17 5.72
C ILE A 18 6.40 -7.56 6.16
N GLY A 19 6.92 -6.63 5.36
CA GLY A 19 8.13 -5.88 5.70
C GLY A 19 7.77 -4.56 6.39
N CYS A 20 8.24 -3.45 5.82
CA CYS A 20 7.90 -2.09 6.23
C CYS A 20 6.38 -1.87 6.12
N TYR A 21 5.78 -1.38 7.20
CA TYR A 21 4.36 -1.07 7.24
C TYR A 21 4.13 0.36 7.71
N ASN A 22 3.64 1.21 6.82
CA ASN A 22 3.27 2.56 7.20
C ASN A 22 1.97 2.58 8.02
N SER A 23 2.05 3.13 9.25
CA SER A 23 0.90 3.18 10.18
C SER A 23 -0.32 3.96 9.66
N GLU A 24 -0.17 4.83 8.66
CA GLU A 24 -1.33 5.51 8.05
C GLU A 24 -2.22 4.56 7.25
N MET A 25 -1.75 3.35 6.92
CA MET A 25 -2.57 2.29 6.34
C MET A 25 -3.79 1.94 7.20
N GLU A 26 -3.75 2.17 8.52
CA GLU A 26 -4.89 2.01 9.43
C GLU A 26 -6.00 3.06 9.22
N LYS A 27 -5.70 4.16 8.53
CA LYS A 27 -6.68 5.22 8.21
C LYS A 27 -7.37 4.98 6.87
N VAL A 28 -6.92 4.00 6.09
CA VAL A 28 -7.47 3.67 4.77
C VAL A 28 -8.87 3.10 4.95
N SER A 29 -9.82 3.61 4.16
CA SER A 29 -11.19 3.10 4.18
C SER A 29 -11.24 1.67 3.64
N LYS A 30 -12.31 0.93 3.94
CA LYS A 30 -12.46 -0.43 3.42
C LYS A 30 -12.43 -0.49 1.88
N GLU A 31 -13.12 0.42 1.21
CA GLU A 31 -13.19 0.48 -0.25
C GLU A 31 -11.82 0.78 -0.89
N GLU A 32 -11.04 1.69 -0.28
CA GLU A 32 -9.69 1.99 -0.76
C GLU A 32 -8.69 0.86 -0.44
N LEU A 33 -8.88 0.18 0.69
CA LEU A 33 -8.07 -0.98 1.07
C LEU A 33 -8.29 -2.14 0.09
N GLU A 34 -9.51 -2.38 -0.38
CA GLU A 34 -9.80 -3.41 -1.38
C GLU A 34 -8.96 -3.18 -2.66
N LYS A 35 -8.79 -1.94 -3.11
CA LYS A 35 -7.91 -1.61 -4.26
C LYS A 35 -6.46 -2.00 -3.99
N VAL A 36 -5.95 -1.73 -2.79
CA VAL A 36 -4.58 -2.12 -2.39
C VAL A 36 -4.45 -3.65 -2.37
N LEU A 37 -5.43 -4.36 -1.84
CA LEU A 37 -5.41 -5.82 -1.76
C LEU A 37 -5.51 -6.49 -3.13
N GLU A 38 -6.29 -5.93 -4.05
CA GLU A 38 -6.36 -6.37 -5.45
C GLU A 38 -5.01 -6.15 -6.15
N ALA A 39 -4.36 -5.02 -5.89
CA ALA A 39 -3.08 -4.69 -6.51
C ALA A 39 -1.94 -5.67 -6.12
N LEU A 40 -2.03 -6.29 -4.94
CA LEU A 40 -1.09 -7.33 -4.48
C LEU A 40 -1.12 -8.60 -5.35
N ASP A 41 -2.20 -8.85 -6.10
CA ASP A 41 -2.28 -10.02 -6.99
C ASP A 41 -1.44 -9.86 -8.27
N PHE A 42 -0.94 -8.64 -8.56
CA PHE A 42 -0.40 -8.30 -9.86
C PHE A 42 1.06 -7.84 -9.89
N ALA A 43 1.76 -7.69 -8.76
CA ALA A 43 3.02 -6.93 -8.79
C ALA A 43 4.14 -7.35 -7.83
N ASP A 44 5.36 -7.31 -8.39
CA ASP A 44 6.64 -7.19 -7.66
C ASP A 44 6.89 -5.74 -7.16
N HIS A 45 6.37 -4.73 -7.88
CA HIS A 45 6.33 -3.32 -7.46
C HIS A 45 5.14 -2.61 -8.09
N THR A 46 4.30 -1.93 -7.31
CA THR A 46 3.12 -1.22 -7.81
C THR A 46 2.77 -0.02 -6.93
N ASP A 47 2.20 1.02 -7.56
CA ASP A 47 1.72 2.21 -6.88
C ASP A 47 0.20 2.31 -7.01
N VAL A 48 -0.50 2.46 -5.87
CA VAL A 48 -1.96 2.53 -5.82
C VAL A 48 -2.39 3.90 -5.34
N SER A 49 -3.13 4.64 -6.17
CA SER A 49 -3.76 5.90 -5.74
C SER A 49 -4.99 5.61 -4.89
N ILE A 50 -5.03 6.21 -3.70
CA ILE A 50 -6.11 6.07 -2.74
C ILE A 50 -6.54 7.41 -2.15
N PHE A 51 -7.71 7.43 -1.51
CA PHE A 51 -8.19 8.60 -0.78
C PHE A 51 -8.27 8.36 0.73
N ILE A 52 -7.55 9.16 1.50
CA ILE A 52 -7.70 9.23 2.96
C ILE A 52 -8.30 10.60 3.29
N ASN A 53 -9.48 10.62 3.91
CA ASN A 53 -10.18 11.85 4.28
C ASN A 53 -10.31 12.87 3.12
N LYS A 54 -10.68 12.39 1.92
CA LYS A 54 -10.82 13.18 0.67
C LYS A 54 -9.53 13.79 0.13
N LYS A 55 -8.37 13.42 0.66
CA LYS A 55 -7.07 13.78 0.11
C LYS A 55 -6.47 12.56 -0.59
N GLU A 56 -5.85 12.79 -1.74
CA GLU A 56 -5.22 11.75 -2.56
C GLU A 56 -3.82 11.41 -2.04
N TYR A 57 -3.57 10.12 -1.87
CA TYR A 57 -2.30 9.54 -1.45
C TYR A 57 -1.92 8.42 -2.43
N ILE A 58 -0.65 8.08 -2.46
CA ILE A 58 -0.10 6.94 -3.18
C ILE A 58 0.38 5.93 -2.15
N VAL A 59 -0.11 4.69 -2.24
CA VAL A 59 0.47 3.55 -1.54
C VAL A 59 1.47 2.90 -2.48
N GLU A 60 2.74 2.95 -2.11
CA GLU A 60 3.79 2.24 -2.81
C GLU A 60 3.89 0.84 -2.20
N ILE A 61 3.77 -0.17 -3.05
CA ILE A 61 3.90 -1.58 -2.71
C ILE A 61 5.17 -2.08 -3.37
N ALA A 62 6.12 -2.57 -2.58
CA ALA A 62 7.39 -3.06 -3.08
C ALA A 62 7.72 -4.42 -2.50
N THR A 63 8.06 -5.37 -3.36
CA THR A 63 8.58 -6.67 -2.95
C THR A 63 10.11 -6.58 -2.83
N VAL A 64 10.65 -6.96 -1.68
CA VAL A 64 12.09 -7.02 -1.41
C VAL A 64 12.38 -8.39 -0.81
N ASP A 65 13.09 -9.24 -1.57
CA ASP A 65 13.30 -10.65 -1.25
C ASP A 65 11.96 -11.40 -1.01
N ASP A 66 11.68 -11.79 0.23
CA ASP A 66 10.43 -12.45 0.65
C ASP A 66 9.48 -11.53 1.44
N GLU A 67 9.76 -10.23 1.49
CA GLU A 67 8.97 -9.22 2.18
C GLU A 67 8.22 -8.31 1.19
N ILE A 68 7.00 -7.90 1.56
CA ILE A 68 6.25 -6.84 0.89
C ILE A 68 6.16 -5.62 1.82
N ASP A 69 6.70 -4.50 1.32
CA ASP A 69 6.69 -3.20 1.95
C ASP A 69 5.50 -2.36 1.50
N PHE A 70 4.94 -1.59 2.43
CA PHE A 70 3.85 -0.65 2.21
C PHE A 70 4.26 0.73 2.72
N ASN A 71 4.55 1.63 1.78
CA ASN A 71 4.74 3.04 2.08
C ASN A 71 3.53 3.86 1.62
N ILE A 72 3.26 4.98 2.29
CA ILE A 72 2.21 5.90 1.88
C ILE A 72 2.77 7.32 1.80
N MET A 73 2.43 8.01 0.73
CA MET A 73 2.89 9.38 0.48
C MET A 73 1.70 10.20 -0.02
N SER A 74 1.63 11.47 0.35
CA SER A 74 0.73 12.37 -0.37
C SER A 74 1.16 12.47 -1.83
N LYS A 75 0.24 12.78 -2.73
CA LYS A 75 0.56 13.00 -4.15
C LYS A 75 1.68 14.02 -4.37
N GLN A 76 1.73 15.06 -3.53
CA GLN A 76 2.77 16.09 -3.60
C GLN A 76 4.14 15.55 -3.19
N GLU A 77 4.21 14.76 -2.12
CA GLU A 77 5.46 14.12 -1.70
C GLU A 77 5.94 13.13 -2.76
N TYR A 78 5.04 12.29 -3.27
CA TYR A 78 5.36 11.35 -4.35
C TYR A 78 5.91 12.07 -5.59
N ALA A 79 5.26 13.15 -6.03
CA ALA A 79 5.73 13.97 -7.15
C ALA A 79 7.10 14.61 -6.88
N SER A 80 7.36 15.01 -5.64
CA SER A 80 8.65 15.61 -5.23
C SER A 80 9.78 14.57 -5.19
N THR A 81 9.48 13.34 -4.77
CA THR A 81 10.45 12.24 -4.68
C THR A 81 10.83 11.72 -6.07
N TYR A 82 9.85 11.54 -6.96
CA TYR A 82 10.06 10.86 -8.24
C TYR A 82 9.99 11.76 -9.48
N GLY A 83 9.69 13.05 -9.31
CA GLY A 83 9.60 14.02 -10.41
C GLY A 83 8.45 13.78 -11.37
N ARG A 84 7.42 13.03 -10.97
CA ARG A 84 6.24 12.71 -11.79
C ARG A 84 5.06 13.61 -11.41
N MET A 85 4.59 14.42 -12.36
CA MET A 85 3.34 15.21 -12.30
C MET A 85 2.32 14.65 -13.27
#